data_AF-A0A840E618-F1
#
_entry.id   AF-A0A840E618-F1
#
_cell.length_a   1.000
_cell.length_b   1.000
_cell.length_c   1.000
_cell.angle_alpha   90.00
_cell.angle_beta   90.00
_cell.angle_gamma   90.00
#
_symmetry.space_group_name_H-M   'P 1'
#
loop_
_entity.id
_entity.type
_entity.pdbx_description
1 polymer ?
#
loop_
_entity_poly.entity_id
_entity_poly.type
_entity_poly.pdbx_seq_one_letter_code
_entity_poly.pdbx_strand_id
1 'polypeptide(L)'
;MPAPDQQKQLAAAFATLDAANAADPRHVATGGDEVPYELLYARRMTEELDRFSPDAPLPLRLAARAQHLERWRSPREDYPMDRTGYLRWREDLKKFHAERARELLSAVGYTDEVLDRVAFLLQKKRLKRDEDTQTLEDVICIVFLKYYAAEFAAEHPREKVVDILHKTLRKMSERGKEAALASDLPPAVRAMVGEAMEIS
;
A
#
# COMPACT_ATOMS: atom_id res chain seq x y z
N MET A 1 4.63 23.10 -8.80
CA MET A 1 5.63 22.61 -7.83
C MET A 1 5.32 23.19 -6.45
N PRO A 2 5.40 22.40 -5.37
CA PRO A 2 5.13 22.90 -4.01
C PRO A 2 6.18 23.92 -3.56
N ALA A 3 5.81 24.77 -2.59
CA ALA A 3 6.74 25.74 -2.03
C ALA A 3 7.93 25.03 -1.33
N PRO A 4 9.14 25.61 -1.28
CA PRO A 4 10.32 24.99 -0.68
C PRO A 4 10.10 24.46 0.75
N ASP A 5 9.30 25.16 1.56
CA ASP A 5 9.00 24.75 2.92
C ASP A 5 8.05 23.54 3.00
N GLN A 6 7.11 23.42 2.06
CA GLN A 6 6.26 22.24 1.94
C GLN A 6 7.08 20.99 1.54
N GLN A 7 8.10 21.18 0.70
CA GLN A 7 8.98 20.08 0.30
C GLN A 7 9.87 19.61 1.45
N LYS A 8 10.39 20.54 2.27
CA LYS A 8 11.12 20.21 3.50
C LYS A 8 10.22 19.49 4.51
N GLN A 9 8.99 19.97 4.72
CA GLN A 9 8.05 19.33 5.64
C GLN A 9 7.69 17.90 5.18
N LEU A 10 7.44 17.70 3.88
CA LEU A 10 7.20 16.37 3.31
C LEU A 10 8.39 15.43 3.48
N ALA A 11 9.61 15.91 3.28
CA ALA A 11 10.81 15.12 3.51
C ALA A 11 10.95 14.71 4.99
N ALA A 12 10.67 15.62 5.93
CA ALA A 12 10.65 15.30 7.36
C ALA A 12 9.56 14.27 7.71
N ALA A 13 8.39 14.37 7.07
CA ALA A 13 7.32 13.40 7.21
C ALA A 13 7.74 12.00 6.77
N PHE A 14 8.35 11.89 5.59
CA PHE A 14 8.84 10.62 5.06
C PHE A 14 9.95 10.05 5.93
N ALA A 15 10.89 10.86 6.41
CA ALA A 15 11.92 10.41 7.33
C ALA A 15 11.34 9.87 8.65
N THR A 16 10.28 10.51 9.17
CA THR A 16 9.59 10.07 10.39
C THR A 16 8.88 8.73 10.20
N LEU A 17 8.13 8.57 9.09
CA LEU A 17 7.46 7.31 8.74
C LEU A 17 8.47 6.18 8.47
N ASP A 18 9.56 6.50 7.78
CA ASP A 18 10.63 5.56 7.48
C ASP A 18 11.33 5.07 8.75
N ALA A 19 11.61 5.97 9.71
CA ALA A 19 12.22 5.60 10.97
C ALA A 19 11.35 4.60 11.76
N ALA A 20 10.03 4.78 11.72
CA ALA A 20 9.09 3.84 12.33
C ALA A 20 9.10 2.47 11.63
N ASN A 21 9.09 2.45 10.29
CA ASN A 21 9.15 1.20 9.51
C ASN A 21 10.53 0.53 9.54
N ALA A 22 11.61 1.27 9.79
CA ALA A 22 12.96 0.74 9.93
C ALA A 22 13.14 -0.12 11.18
N ALA A 23 12.21 -0.03 12.14
CA ALA A 23 12.18 -0.89 13.33
C ALA A 23 11.55 -2.28 13.07
N ASP A 24 11.09 -2.57 11.83
CA ASP A 24 10.62 -3.91 11.47
C ASP A 24 11.76 -4.93 11.60
N PRO A 25 11.63 -5.98 12.45
CA PRO A 25 12.68 -6.98 12.61
C PRO A 25 12.86 -7.86 11.37
N ARG A 26 11.88 -7.88 10.46
CA ARG A 26 11.94 -8.69 9.24
C ARG A 26 12.67 -7.92 8.15
N HIS A 27 13.58 -8.60 7.47
CA HIS A 27 14.41 -8.01 6.42
C HIS A 27 14.20 -8.73 5.09
N VAL A 28 14.39 -8.00 3.99
CA VAL A 28 14.35 -8.52 2.63
C VAL A 28 15.69 -8.24 1.96
N ALA A 29 16.27 -9.26 1.36
CA ALA A 29 17.49 -9.09 0.55
C ALA A 29 17.17 -8.36 -0.76
N THR A 30 17.85 -7.24 -1.01
CA THR A 30 17.73 -6.45 -2.23
C THR A 30 19.11 -6.15 -2.79
N GLY A 31 19.50 -6.85 -3.87
CA GLY A 31 20.65 -6.48 -4.70
C GLY A 31 22.01 -6.34 -3.97
N GLY A 32 22.17 -6.94 -2.79
CA GLY A 32 23.40 -6.88 -2.00
C GLY A 32 23.21 -6.44 -0.54
N ASP A 33 22.11 -5.74 -0.25
CA ASP A 33 21.79 -5.24 1.10
C ASP A 33 20.53 -5.91 1.68
N GLU A 34 20.39 -5.91 3.01
CA GLU A 34 19.16 -6.27 3.70
C GLU A 34 18.42 -5.00 4.14
N VAL A 35 17.13 -4.91 3.78
CA VAL A 35 16.29 -3.74 4.11
C VAL A 35 15.08 -4.20 4.94
N PRO A 36 14.69 -3.47 6.00
CA PRO A 36 13.47 -3.76 6.75
C PRO A 36 12.23 -3.84 5.84
N TYR A 37 11.40 -4.87 6.04
CA TYR A 37 10.33 -5.25 5.10
C TYR A 37 9.33 -4.11 4.87
N GLU A 38 8.73 -3.55 5.93
CA GLU A 38 7.75 -2.46 5.75
C GLU A 38 8.41 -1.15 5.26
N LEU A 39 9.71 -0.92 5.49
CA LEU A 39 10.43 0.23 4.95
C LEU A 39 10.57 0.12 3.43
N LEU A 40 10.95 -1.06 2.94
CA LEU A 40 11.01 -1.33 1.50
C LEU A 40 9.63 -1.20 0.85
N TYR A 41 8.58 -1.70 1.50
CA TYR A 41 7.21 -1.55 1.03
C TYR A 41 6.80 -0.07 0.90
N ALA A 42 7.05 0.75 1.93
CA ALA A 42 6.74 2.18 1.91
C ALA A 42 7.47 2.94 0.77
N ARG A 43 8.73 2.57 0.49
CA ARG A 43 9.50 3.14 -0.63
C ARG A 43 8.89 2.79 -1.98
N ARG A 44 8.57 1.51 -2.20
CA ARG A 44 7.89 1.03 -3.42
C ARG A 44 6.55 1.73 -3.64
N MET A 45 5.78 1.98 -2.57
CA MET A 45 4.53 2.73 -2.63
C MET A 45 4.71 4.16 -3.12
N THR A 46 5.72 4.89 -2.60
CA THR A 46 6.02 6.25 -3.06
C THR A 46 6.47 6.26 -4.52
N GLU A 47 7.42 5.40 -4.88
CA GLU A 47 7.93 5.33 -6.26
C GLU A 47 6.84 4.99 -7.27
N GLU A 48 5.91 4.10 -6.91
CA GLU A 48 4.81 3.74 -7.78
C GLU A 48 3.75 4.84 -7.87
N LEU A 49 3.46 5.54 -6.77
CA LEU A 49 2.58 6.71 -6.80
C LEU A 49 3.18 7.81 -7.68
N ASP A 50 4.47 8.12 -7.55
CA ASP A 50 5.12 9.18 -8.32
C ASP A 50 5.11 8.86 -9.84
N ARG A 51 5.17 7.56 -10.21
CA ARG A 51 4.98 7.12 -11.61
C ARG A 51 3.52 7.21 -12.06
N PHE A 52 2.59 6.75 -11.23
CA PHE A 52 1.18 6.62 -11.59
C PHE A 52 0.44 7.96 -11.59
N SER A 53 0.76 8.84 -10.63
CA SER A 53 0.14 10.15 -10.41
C SER A 53 1.20 11.15 -9.87
N PRO A 54 2.06 11.70 -10.74
CA PRO A 54 3.19 12.55 -10.33
C PRO A 54 2.78 13.83 -9.59
N ASP A 55 1.56 14.32 -9.84
CA ASP A 55 0.99 15.51 -9.22
C ASP A 55 0.03 15.16 -8.06
N ALA A 56 0.15 13.96 -7.48
CA ALA A 56 -0.69 13.51 -6.37
C ALA A 56 -0.74 14.54 -5.22
N PRO A 57 -1.92 14.83 -4.67
CA PRO A 57 -2.05 15.79 -3.58
C PRO A 57 -1.30 15.32 -2.33
N LEU A 58 -0.86 16.27 -1.51
CA LEU A 58 -0.04 16.02 -0.33
C LEU A 58 -0.60 14.90 0.59
N PRO A 59 -1.90 14.88 0.97
CA PRO A 59 -2.43 13.79 1.80
C PRO A 59 -2.31 12.40 1.16
N LEU A 60 -2.43 12.30 -0.17
CA LEU A 60 -2.27 11.03 -0.88
C LEU A 60 -0.82 10.55 -0.85
N ARG A 61 0.15 11.47 -1.01
CA ARG A 61 1.59 11.14 -0.91
C ARG A 61 1.96 10.65 0.49
N LEU A 62 1.44 11.30 1.52
CA LEU A 62 1.61 10.88 2.92
C LEU A 62 0.94 9.52 3.18
N ALA A 63 -0.29 9.31 2.72
CA ALA A 63 -1.01 8.05 2.87
C ALA A 63 -0.33 6.88 2.13
N ALA A 64 0.26 7.12 0.95
CA ALA A 64 1.03 6.11 0.23
C ALA A 64 2.28 5.72 1.01
N ARG A 65 3.04 6.69 1.54
CA ARG A 65 4.22 6.39 2.38
C ARG A 65 3.86 5.67 3.67
N ALA A 66 2.73 6.02 4.29
CA ALA A 66 2.23 5.41 5.51
C ALA A 66 1.42 4.11 5.28
N GLN A 67 1.29 3.64 4.05
CA GLN A 67 0.63 2.37 3.78
C GLN A 67 1.43 1.23 4.44
N HIS A 68 0.74 0.40 5.22
CA HIS A 68 1.35 -0.67 6.04
C HIS A 68 2.32 -0.18 7.13
N LEU A 69 2.23 1.10 7.54
CA LEU A 69 3.04 1.66 8.62
C LEU A 69 3.02 0.77 9.88
N GLU A 70 4.19 0.30 10.30
CA GLU A 70 4.41 -0.59 11.45
C GLU A 70 3.50 -1.83 11.47
N ARG A 71 3.10 -2.33 10.31
CA ARG A 71 2.18 -3.48 10.18
C ARG A 71 2.65 -4.73 10.93
N TRP A 72 3.96 -4.94 11.05
CA TRP A 72 4.56 -6.04 11.80
C TRP A 72 4.14 -6.07 13.29
N ARG A 73 3.68 -4.95 13.86
CA ARG A 73 3.19 -4.85 15.25
C ARG A 73 1.76 -5.38 15.43
N SER A 74 1.05 -5.70 14.35
CA SER A 74 -0.30 -6.28 14.36
C SER A 74 -0.34 -7.52 13.46
N PRO A 75 0.31 -8.62 13.88
CA PRO A 75 0.40 -9.83 13.08
C PRO A 75 -0.97 -10.51 12.91
N ARG A 76 -1.15 -11.18 11.77
CA ARG A 76 -2.39 -11.92 11.45
C ARG A 76 -2.67 -13.06 12.44
N GLU A 77 -1.61 -13.64 13.00
CA GLU A 77 -1.66 -14.81 13.88
C GLU A 77 -2.33 -14.53 15.23
N ASP A 78 -2.41 -13.26 15.64
CA ASP A 78 -3.11 -12.83 16.86
C ASP A 78 -4.65 -12.92 16.75
N TYR A 79 -5.17 -13.31 15.57
CA TYR A 79 -6.60 -13.40 15.27
C TYR A 79 -6.96 -14.83 14.83
N PRO A 80 -8.20 -15.31 15.07
CA PRO A 80 -8.63 -16.63 14.61
C PRO A 80 -8.37 -16.86 13.12
N MET A 81 -7.83 -18.03 12.74
CA MET A 81 -7.45 -18.38 11.35
C MET A 81 -8.65 -18.76 10.47
N ASP A 82 -9.72 -17.98 10.57
CA ASP A 82 -10.93 -18.08 9.76
C ASP A 82 -11.22 -16.76 9.02
N ARG A 83 -12.33 -16.75 8.26
CA ARG A 83 -12.76 -15.57 7.50
C ARG A 83 -13.14 -14.41 8.42
N THR A 84 -13.81 -14.67 9.54
CA THR A 84 -14.27 -13.64 10.47
C THR A 84 -13.09 -12.96 11.16
N GLY A 85 -12.12 -13.74 11.65
CA GLY A 85 -10.87 -13.26 12.23
C GLY A 85 -10.05 -12.45 11.22
N TYR A 86 -9.98 -12.89 9.96
CA TYR A 86 -9.33 -12.12 8.90
C TYR A 86 -10.00 -10.76 8.66
N LEU A 87 -11.34 -10.71 8.60
CA LEU A 87 -12.07 -9.46 8.38
C LEU A 87 -11.90 -8.50 9.57
N ARG A 88 -11.93 -9.03 10.80
CA ARG A 88 -11.67 -8.24 12.01
C ARG A 88 -10.26 -7.66 12.01
N TRP A 89 -9.25 -8.50 11.81
CA TRP A 89 -7.86 -8.05 11.72
C TRP A 89 -7.67 -6.98 10.65
N ARG A 90 -8.26 -7.15 9.45
CA ARG A 90 -8.18 -6.15 8.38
C ARG A 90 -8.79 -4.81 8.77
N GLU A 91 -9.86 -4.80 9.55
CA GLU A 91 -10.50 -3.58 10.01
C GLU A 91 -9.69 -2.90 11.13
N ASP A 92 -9.23 -3.66 12.11
CA ASP A 92 -8.38 -3.16 13.20
C ASP A 92 -7.05 -2.62 12.65
N LEU A 93 -6.45 -3.30 11.67
CA LEU A 93 -5.20 -2.91 11.04
C LEU A 93 -5.31 -1.56 10.30
N LYS A 94 -6.43 -1.29 9.62
CA LYS A 94 -6.66 0.01 8.97
C LYS A 94 -6.75 1.15 9.98
N LYS A 95 -7.41 0.92 11.12
CA LYS A 95 -7.53 1.91 12.20
C LYS A 95 -6.16 2.17 12.83
N PHE A 96 -5.42 1.10 13.13
CA PHE A 96 -4.04 1.18 13.62
C PHE A 96 -3.16 2.05 12.72
N HIS A 97 -3.14 1.79 11.39
CA HIS A 97 -2.33 2.60 10.47
C HIS A 97 -2.75 4.08 10.46
N ALA A 98 -4.06 4.36 10.47
CA ALA A 98 -4.57 5.73 10.48
C ALA A 98 -4.22 6.49 11.77
N GLU A 99 -4.37 5.84 12.93
CA GLU A 99 -4.00 6.39 14.23
C GLU A 99 -2.49 6.64 14.32
N ARG A 100 -1.70 5.66 13.87
CA ARG A 100 -0.24 5.77 13.93
C ARG A 100 0.31 6.82 12.99
N ALA A 101 -0.22 6.92 11.78
CA ALA A 101 0.13 7.98 10.84
C ALA A 101 -0.25 9.35 11.40
N ARG A 102 -1.43 9.49 12.04
CA ARG A 102 -1.85 10.74 12.68
C ARG A 102 -0.87 11.19 13.75
N GLU A 103 -0.46 10.29 14.64
CA GLU A 103 0.50 10.59 15.72
C GLU A 103 1.82 11.12 15.16
N LEU A 104 2.43 10.37 14.23
CA LEU A 104 3.73 10.72 13.66
C LEU A 104 3.68 12.01 12.83
N LEU A 105 2.64 12.19 12.02
CA LEU A 105 2.49 13.37 11.16
C LEU A 105 2.08 14.62 11.95
N SER A 106 1.38 14.47 13.08
CA SER A 106 1.10 15.57 14.01
C SER A 106 2.40 16.10 14.63
N ALA A 107 3.33 15.22 15.01
CA ALA A 107 4.65 15.62 15.53
C ALA A 107 5.50 16.39 14.50
N VAL A 108 5.26 16.16 13.19
CA VAL A 108 5.87 16.91 12.08
C VAL A 108 5.19 18.28 11.86
N GLY A 109 4.02 18.50 12.45
CA GLY A 109 3.29 19.77 12.41
C GLY A 109 2.26 19.87 11.28
N TYR A 110 1.71 18.76 10.79
CA TYR A 110 0.57 18.81 9.87
C TYR A 110 -0.74 19.18 10.58
N THR A 111 -1.61 19.91 9.88
CA THR A 111 -2.92 20.32 10.38
C THR A 111 -3.91 19.17 10.44
N ASP A 112 -4.93 19.27 11.28
CA ASP A 112 -5.98 18.25 11.42
C ASP A 112 -6.66 17.90 10.09
N GLU A 113 -6.85 18.88 9.20
CA GLU A 113 -7.42 18.66 7.86
C GLU A 113 -6.58 17.66 7.03
N VAL A 114 -5.25 17.83 7.03
CA VAL A 114 -4.34 16.91 6.34
C VAL A 114 -4.35 15.54 7.03
N LEU A 115 -4.30 15.51 8.35
CA LEU A 115 -4.29 14.28 9.15
C LEU A 115 -5.57 13.47 8.94
N ASP A 116 -6.74 14.13 8.93
CA ASP A 116 -8.04 13.50 8.68
C ASP A 116 -8.12 12.93 7.27
N ARG A 117 -7.59 13.65 6.27
CA ARG A 117 -7.55 13.14 4.89
C ARG A 117 -6.63 11.92 4.79
N VAL A 118 -5.44 11.93 5.41
CA VAL A 118 -4.55 10.75 5.45
C VAL A 118 -5.23 9.56 6.11
N ALA A 119 -5.86 9.76 7.28
CA ALA A 119 -6.58 8.73 8.01
C ALA A 119 -7.76 8.15 7.19
N PHE A 120 -8.47 9.00 6.45
CA PHE A 120 -9.54 8.61 5.54
C PHE A 120 -9.04 7.66 4.44
N LEU A 121 -7.90 8.01 3.82
CA LEU A 121 -7.28 7.23 2.75
C LEU A 121 -6.70 5.90 3.24
N LEU A 122 -6.02 5.87 4.39
CA LEU A 122 -5.48 4.63 4.97
C LEU A 122 -6.59 3.63 5.34
N GLN A 123 -7.74 4.13 5.76
CA GLN A 123 -8.93 3.31 6.02
C GLN A 123 -9.69 2.86 4.76
N LYS A 124 -9.26 3.29 3.56
CA LYS A 124 -9.88 2.97 2.26
C LYS A 124 -11.35 3.38 2.19
N LYS A 125 -11.70 4.51 2.81
CA LYS A 125 -13.08 5.01 2.84
C LYS A 125 -13.53 5.43 1.44
N ARG A 126 -14.75 5.05 1.04
CA ARG A 126 -15.35 5.42 -0.25
C ARG A 126 -14.55 4.98 -1.48
N LEU A 127 -13.88 3.83 -1.44
CA LEU A 127 -13.32 3.19 -2.64
C LEU A 127 -14.35 3.16 -3.78
N LYS A 128 -13.90 3.40 -5.02
CA LYS A 128 -14.72 3.63 -6.24
C LYS A 128 -15.54 4.93 -6.29
N ARG A 129 -15.53 5.76 -5.24
CA ARG A 129 -16.30 7.01 -5.19
C ARG A 129 -15.45 8.23 -4.85
N ASP A 130 -14.28 8.02 -4.25
CA ASP A 130 -13.29 9.04 -3.92
C ASP A 130 -12.03 8.81 -4.75
N GLU A 131 -11.58 9.85 -5.47
CA GLU A 131 -10.52 9.76 -6.48
C GLU A 131 -9.16 9.37 -5.87
N ASP A 132 -8.76 10.04 -4.77
CA ASP A 132 -7.50 9.72 -4.09
C ASP A 132 -7.52 8.33 -3.46
N THR A 133 -8.66 7.91 -2.90
CA THR A 133 -8.80 6.54 -2.38
C THR A 133 -8.66 5.51 -3.49
N GLN A 134 -9.27 5.77 -4.65
CA GLN A 134 -9.13 4.90 -5.80
C GLN A 134 -7.69 4.85 -6.30
N THR A 135 -7.03 6.00 -6.39
CA THR A 135 -5.62 6.10 -6.81
C THR A 135 -4.70 5.36 -5.83
N LEU A 136 -4.93 5.51 -4.52
CA LEU A 136 -4.17 4.78 -3.52
C LEU A 136 -4.36 3.26 -3.65
N GLU A 137 -5.59 2.79 -3.88
CA GLU A 137 -5.86 1.36 -4.06
C GLU A 137 -5.24 0.83 -5.36
N ASP A 138 -5.27 1.60 -6.45
CA ASP A 138 -4.63 1.22 -7.72
C ASP A 138 -3.11 1.05 -7.52
N VAL A 139 -2.46 2.01 -6.85
CA VAL A 139 -1.02 1.94 -6.52
C VAL A 139 -0.71 0.72 -5.63
N ILE A 140 -1.54 0.45 -4.61
CA ILE A 140 -1.37 -0.73 -3.75
C ILE A 140 -1.43 -2.02 -4.56
N CYS A 141 -2.40 -2.12 -5.47
CA CYS A 141 -2.56 -3.30 -6.31
C CYS A 141 -1.37 -3.47 -7.26
N ILE A 142 -0.90 -2.39 -7.90
CA ILE A 142 0.27 -2.45 -8.79
C ILE A 142 1.52 -2.88 -8.01
N VAL A 143 1.77 -2.30 -6.83
CA VAL A 143 2.89 -2.69 -5.96
C VAL A 143 2.79 -4.16 -5.55
N PHE A 144 1.59 -4.64 -5.18
CA PHE A 144 1.36 -6.05 -4.89
C PHE A 144 1.72 -6.94 -6.09
N LEU A 145 1.19 -6.63 -7.28
CA LEU A 145 1.40 -7.42 -8.49
C LEU A 145 2.88 -7.46 -8.92
N LYS A 146 3.59 -6.35 -8.82
CA LYS A 146 5.00 -6.25 -9.22
C LYS A 146 5.94 -7.01 -8.29
N TYR A 147 5.73 -6.89 -6.99
CA TYR A 147 6.77 -7.25 -6.02
C TYR A 147 6.40 -8.43 -5.10
N TYR A 148 5.12 -8.74 -4.92
CA TYR A 148 4.67 -9.67 -3.87
C TYR A 148 3.79 -10.81 -4.41
N ALA A 149 3.13 -10.62 -5.55
CA ALA A 149 2.22 -11.62 -6.11
C ALA A 149 2.92 -12.92 -6.50
N ALA A 150 4.19 -12.87 -6.93
CA ALA A 150 4.95 -14.06 -7.30
C ALA A 150 5.24 -14.97 -6.09
N GLU A 151 5.70 -14.39 -4.99
CA GLU A 151 5.92 -15.11 -3.73
C GLU A 151 4.60 -15.66 -3.17
N PHE A 152 3.55 -14.82 -3.12
CA PHE A 152 2.21 -15.25 -2.73
C PHE A 152 1.70 -16.42 -3.58
N ALA A 153 2.00 -16.43 -4.89
CA ALA A 153 1.59 -17.50 -5.79
C ALA A 153 2.35 -18.81 -5.55
N ALA A 154 3.60 -18.75 -5.08
CA ALA A 154 4.40 -19.94 -4.78
C ALA A 154 3.89 -20.67 -3.52
N GLU A 155 3.24 -19.95 -2.60
CA GLU A 155 2.75 -20.50 -1.32
C GLU A 155 1.31 -21.05 -1.40
N HIS A 156 0.64 -20.92 -2.54
CA HIS A 156 -0.79 -21.20 -2.65
C HIS A 156 -1.19 -21.97 -3.92
N PRO A 157 -2.27 -22.78 -3.86
CA PRO A 157 -2.82 -23.41 -5.06
C PRO A 157 -3.22 -22.36 -6.10
N ARG A 158 -2.95 -22.66 -7.37
CA ARG A 158 -3.19 -21.74 -8.50
C ARG A 158 -4.61 -21.15 -8.50
N GLU A 159 -5.63 -21.98 -8.29
CA GLU A 159 -7.04 -21.54 -8.25
C GLU A 159 -7.29 -20.44 -7.21
N LYS A 160 -6.67 -20.55 -6.03
CA LYS A 160 -6.76 -19.56 -4.96
C LYS A 160 -6.04 -18.27 -5.36
N VAL A 161 -4.89 -18.40 -6.02
CA VAL A 161 -4.13 -17.24 -6.50
C VAL A 161 -4.95 -16.46 -7.54
N VAL A 162 -5.48 -17.15 -8.54
CA VAL A 162 -6.30 -16.54 -9.60
C VAL A 162 -7.55 -15.86 -9.01
N ASP A 163 -8.26 -16.49 -8.06
CA ASP A 163 -9.40 -15.87 -7.36
C ASP A 163 -9.00 -14.59 -6.58
N ILE A 164 -7.84 -14.59 -5.93
CA ILE A 164 -7.32 -13.40 -5.22
C ILE A 164 -6.89 -12.31 -6.20
N LEU A 165 -6.28 -12.66 -7.33
CA LEU A 165 -5.94 -11.71 -8.38
C LEU A 165 -7.20 -11.10 -9.00
N HIS A 166 -8.24 -11.90 -9.25
CA HIS A 166 -9.53 -11.40 -9.73
C HIS A 166 -10.15 -10.42 -8.73
N LYS A 167 -10.15 -10.76 -7.42
CA LYS A 167 -10.60 -9.85 -6.35
C LYS A 167 -9.75 -8.59 -6.23
N THR A 168 -8.46 -8.66 -6.58
CA THR A 168 -7.55 -7.51 -6.63
C THR A 168 -7.93 -6.58 -7.78
N LEU A 169 -8.06 -7.13 -8.99
CA LEU A 169 -8.48 -6.38 -10.19
C LEU A 169 -9.85 -5.72 -10.05
N ARG A 170 -10.81 -6.37 -9.35
CA ARG A 170 -12.14 -5.80 -9.09
C ARG A 170 -12.14 -4.54 -8.22
N LYS A 171 -11.07 -4.27 -7.48
CA LYS A 171 -10.91 -3.05 -6.67
C LYS A 171 -10.30 -1.91 -7.46
N MET A 172 -9.59 -2.23 -8.53
CA MET A 172 -8.86 -1.26 -9.34
C MET A 172 -9.80 -0.49 -10.28
N SER A 173 -9.40 0.72 -10.62
CA SER A 173 -9.97 1.46 -11.75
C SER A 173 -9.48 0.87 -13.08
N GLU A 174 -10.12 1.22 -14.19
CA GLU A 174 -9.65 0.80 -15.53
C GLU A 174 -8.23 1.32 -15.80
N ARG A 175 -7.95 2.61 -15.49
CA ARG A 175 -6.60 3.18 -15.56
C ARG A 175 -5.60 2.40 -14.70
N GLY A 176 -6.01 1.97 -13.51
CA GLY A 176 -5.19 1.14 -12.63
C GLY A 176 -4.84 -0.22 -13.26
N LYS A 177 -5.83 -0.91 -13.84
CA LYS A 177 -5.62 -2.19 -14.54
C LYS A 177 -4.70 -2.03 -15.74
N GLU A 178 -4.91 -1.00 -16.56
CA GLU A 178 -4.05 -0.68 -17.70
C GLU A 178 -2.60 -0.44 -17.26
N ALA A 179 -2.39 0.35 -16.20
CA ALA A 179 -1.06 0.61 -15.65
C ALA A 179 -0.41 -0.66 -15.07
N ALA A 180 -1.17 -1.54 -14.43
CA ALA A 180 -0.66 -2.83 -13.97
C ALA A 180 -0.21 -3.73 -15.13
N LEU A 181 -0.98 -3.78 -16.23
CA LEU A 181 -0.61 -4.55 -17.42
C LEU A 181 0.60 -3.96 -18.14
N ALA A 182 0.74 -2.63 -18.17
CA ALA A 182 1.90 -1.96 -18.74
C ALA A 182 3.17 -2.06 -17.87
N SER A 183 3.02 -2.40 -16.59
CA SER A 183 4.14 -2.57 -15.67
C SER A 183 4.96 -3.84 -15.97
N ASP A 184 6.20 -3.85 -15.51
CA ASP A 184 7.06 -5.04 -15.55
C ASP A 184 6.63 -6.05 -14.47
N LEU A 185 5.65 -6.88 -14.81
CA LEU A 185 5.17 -7.98 -13.98
C LEU A 185 5.98 -9.25 -14.25
N PRO A 186 6.31 -10.06 -13.21
CA PRO A 186 6.87 -11.38 -13.41
C PRO A 186 6.01 -12.20 -14.41
N PRO A 187 6.60 -12.93 -15.38
CA PRO A 187 5.84 -13.60 -16.44
C PRO A 187 4.72 -14.52 -15.93
N ALA A 188 4.96 -15.26 -14.84
CA ALA A 188 3.95 -16.10 -14.22
C ALA A 188 2.77 -15.29 -13.64
N VAL A 189 3.06 -14.15 -13.00
CA VAL A 189 2.04 -13.23 -12.46
C VAL A 189 1.24 -12.63 -13.61
N ARG A 190 1.90 -12.17 -14.69
CA ARG A 190 1.23 -11.63 -15.88
C ARG A 190 0.23 -12.62 -16.48
N ALA A 191 0.61 -13.89 -16.61
CA ALA A 191 -0.27 -14.93 -17.13
C ALA A 191 -1.52 -15.14 -16.24
N MET A 192 -1.34 -15.18 -14.91
CA MET A 192 -2.45 -15.32 -13.98
C MET A 192 -3.35 -14.08 -13.90
N VAL A 193 -2.79 -12.87 -14.10
CA VAL A 193 -3.58 -11.65 -14.23
C VAL A 193 -4.48 -11.71 -15.47
N GLY A 194 -3.96 -12.19 -16.61
CA GLY A 194 -4.76 -12.40 -17.82
C GLY A 194 -5.94 -13.34 -17.58
N GLU A 195 -5.68 -14.50 -16.98
CA GLU A 195 -6.72 -15.47 -16.60
C GLU A 195 -7.76 -14.84 -15.65
N ALA A 196 -7.31 -14.08 -14.64
CA ALA A 196 -8.17 -13.42 -13.68
C ALA A 196 -9.08 -12.33 -14.29
N MET A 197 -8.72 -11.76 -15.45
CA MET A 197 -9.53 -10.77 -16.16
C MET A 197 -10.67 -11.40 -16.99
N GLU A 198 -10.56 -12.68 -17.32
CA GLU A 198 -11.59 -13.41 -18.09
C GLU A 198 -12.74 -13.92 -17.19
N ILE A 199 -12.55 -13.87 -15.87
CA ILE A 199 -13.57 -14.25 -14.89
C ILE A 199 -14.63 -13.16 -14.83
N SER A 200 -15.90 -13.57 -15.02
CA SER A 200 -17.08 -12.70 -14.94
C SER A 200 -17.57 -12.46 -13.51
#